data_AF-A0A2M8J3B2-F1
#
_entry.id   AF-A0A2M8J3B2-F1
#
_cell.length_a   1.000
_cell.length_b   1.000
_cell.length_c   1.000
_cell.angle_alpha   90.00
_cell.angle_beta   90.00
_cell.angle_gamma   90.00
#
_symmetry.space_group_name_H-M   'P 1'
#
loop_
_entity.id
_entity.type
_entity.pdbx_description
1 polymer ?
#
loop_
_entity_poly.entity_id
_entity_poly.type
_entity_poly.pdbx_seq_one_letter_code
_entity_poly.pdbx_strand_id
1 'polypeptide(L)'
;MTSPQNGGKPPDIEHGLDHLKAAKHDLTLAHQAEHRTEDEIRKAEHEIEGALAHHETEIIVNSRPREIPGKIAGFEQVVQLAFPGGTADQNTVYSMTYRHAAAHPHAGELGPGGKVKVRKGTVFNVTRTVRS
;
A
#
# COMPACT_ATOMS: atom_id res chain seq x y z
N MET A 1 -71.18 0.56 -45.53
CA MET A 1 -70.09 1.56 -45.61
C MET A 1 -70.47 2.63 -44.61
N THR A 2 -69.75 2.95 -43.55
CA THR A 2 -68.33 3.31 -43.46
C THR A 2 -67.82 3.19 -42.00
N SER A 3 -66.51 3.11 -41.88
CA SER A 3 -65.63 2.66 -40.78
C SER A 3 -65.70 3.38 -39.42
N PRO A 4 -65.18 2.76 -38.34
CA PRO A 4 -65.09 3.39 -37.01
C PRO A 4 -63.93 4.40 -36.92
N GLN A 5 -64.15 5.47 -36.15
CA GLN A 5 -63.15 6.49 -35.82
C GLN A 5 -62.09 5.93 -34.86
N ASN A 6 -60.82 6.03 -35.23
CA ASN A 6 -59.67 5.73 -34.38
C ASN A 6 -59.12 7.05 -33.82
N GLY A 7 -59.60 7.44 -32.64
CA GLY A 7 -59.10 8.58 -31.87
C GLY A 7 -58.00 8.15 -30.91
N GLY A 8 -56.79 7.91 -31.44
CA GLY A 8 -55.61 7.71 -30.59
C GLY A 8 -55.26 9.00 -29.86
N LYS A 9 -55.42 9.03 -28.53
CA LYS A 9 -55.00 10.14 -27.68
C LYS A 9 -53.51 10.44 -27.96
N PRO A 10 -53.10 11.70 -28.19
CA PRO A 10 -51.69 12.01 -28.38
C PRO A 10 -50.90 11.58 -27.14
N PRO A 11 -49.63 11.13 -27.28
CA PRO A 11 -48.81 10.78 -26.12
C PRO A 11 -48.76 11.99 -25.17
N ASP A 12 -49.11 11.79 -23.90
CA ASP A 12 -49.13 12.84 -22.90
C ASP A 12 -47.68 13.32 -22.64
N ILE A 13 -47.26 14.36 -23.36
CA ILE A 13 -45.90 14.94 -23.33
C ILE A 13 -45.49 15.33 -21.91
N GLU A 14 -46.45 15.77 -21.08
CA GLU A 14 -46.23 16.14 -19.68
C GLU A 14 -45.69 14.96 -18.84
N HIS A 15 -46.26 13.76 -18.99
CA HIS A 15 -45.78 12.56 -18.30
C HIS A 15 -44.34 12.19 -18.74
N GLY A 16 -44.03 12.35 -20.02
CA GLY A 16 -42.67 12.13 -20.53
C GLY A 16 -41.66 13.12 -19.97
N LEU A 17 -42.04 14.38 -19.79
CA LEU A 17 -41.19 15.41 -19.18
C LEU A 17 -40.94 15.14 -17.69
N ASP A 18 -41.94 14.68 -16.94
CA ASP A 18 -41.79 14.37 -15.52
C ASP A 18 -40.90 13.16 -15.29
N HIS A 19 -41.01 12.12 -16.14
CA HIS A 19 -40.07 11.00 -16.12
C HIS A 19 -38.64 11.43 -16.45
N LEU A 20 -38.46 12.35 -17.42
CA LEU A 20 -37.12 12.87 -17.75
C LEU A 20 -36.51 13.68 -16.59
N LYS A 21 -37.32 14.46 -15.87
CA LYS A 21 -36.86 15.19 -14.68
C LYS A 21 -36.46 14.23 -13.56
N ALA A 22 -37.26 13.20 -13.30
CA ALA A 22 -36.95 12.16 -12.33
C ALA A 22 -35.63 11.46 -12.68
N ALA A 23 -35.49 10.99 -13.92
CA ALA A 23 -34.26 10.32 -14.37
C ALA A 23 -33.01 11.22 -14.27
N LYS A 24 -33.13 12.52 -14.58
CA LYS A 24 -32.03 13.48 -14.40
C LYS A 24 -31.68 13.72 -12.93
N HIS A 25 -32.69 13.78 -12.07
CA HIS A 25 -32.49 13.90 -10.63
C HIS A 25 -31.76 12.65 -10.10
N ASP A 26 -32.22 11.45 -10.46
CA ASP A 26 -31.61 10.19 -10.07
C ASP A 26 -30.16 10.09 -10.57
N LEU A 27 -29.88 10.52 -11.81
CA LEU A 27 -28.52 10.59 -12.34
C LEU A 27 -27.64 11.55 -11.52
N THR A 28 -28.21 12.67 -11.07
CA THR A 28 -27.48 13.64 -10.22
C THR A 28 -27.16 13.03 -8.86
N LEU A 29 -28.11 12.32 -8.25
CA LEU A 29 -27.90 11.60 -7.00
C LEU A 29 -26.83 10.52 -7.14
N ALA A 30 -26.84 9.78 -8.25
CA ALA A 30 -25.84 8.75 -8.53
C ALA A 30 -24.42 9.32 -8.64
N HIS A 31 -24.23 10.41 -9.40
CA HIS A 31 -22.92 11.07 -9.49
C HIS A 31 -22.45 11.62 -8.14
N GLN A 32 -23.36 12.15 -7.31
CA GLN A 32 -23.00 12.61 -5.97
C GLN A 32 -22.58 11.46 -5.06
N ALA A 33 -23.26 10.31 -5.15
CA ALA A 33 -22.91 9.12 -4.39
C ALA A 33 -21.54 8.55 -4.82
N GLU A 34 -21.24 8.59 -6.12
CA GLU A 34 -19.94 8.23 -6.66
C GLU A 34 -18.83 9.12 -6.11
N HIS A 35 -18.96 10.44 -6.24
CA HIS A 35 -17.98 11.38 -5.69
C HIS A 35 -17.78 11.22 -4.18
N ARG A 36 -18.85 11.01 -3.43
CA ARG A 36 -18.75 10.73 -1.99
C ARG A 36 -17.92 9.46 -1.72
N THR A 37 -18.16 8.41 -2.49
CA THR A 37 -17.44 7.14 -2.35
C THR A 37 -15.97 7.32 -2.70
N GLU A 38 -15.65 8.06 -3.76
CA GLU A 38 -14.28 8.40 -4.15
C GLU A 38 -13.54 9.16 -3.04
N ASP A 39 -14.19 10.15 -2.41
CA ASP A 39 -13.63 10.91 -1.30
C ASP A 39 -13.38 10.03 -0.06
N GLU A 40 -14.31 9.12 0.25
CA GLU A 40 -14.14 8.16 1.35
C GLU A 40 -12.97 7.19 1.08
N ILE A 41 -12.82 6.70 -0.15
CA ILE A 41 -11.69 5.86 -0.57
C ILE A 41 -10.38 6.64 -0.42
N ARG A 42 -10.31 7.87 -0.95
CA ARG A 42 -9.11 8.71 -0.88
C ARG A 42 -8.70 9.00 0.56
N LYS A 43 -9.67 9.24 1.45
CA LYS A 43 -9.42 9.43 2.88
C LYS A 43 -8.86 8.16 3.52
N ALA A 44 -9.44 7.00 3.23
CA ALA A 44 -8.97 5.72 3.73
C ALA A 44 -7.54 5.40 3.23
N GLU A 45 -7.23 5.70 1.97
CA GLU A 45 -5.87 5.56 1.43
C GLU A 45 -4.86 6.44 2.18
N HIS A 46 -5.20 7.70 2.43
CA HIS A 46 -4.33 8.60 3.19
C HIS A 46 -4.14 8.15 4.66
N GLU A 47 -5.18 7.62 5.29
CA GLU A 47 -5.11 7.03 6.63
C GLU A 47 -4.24 5.77 6.65
N ILE A 48 -4.35 4.89 5.65
CA ILE A 48 -3.50 3.71 5.50
C ILE A 48 -2.05 4.12 5.28
N GLU A 49 -1.80 5.09 4.39
CA GLU A 49 -0.46 5.60 4.11
C GLU A 49 0.16 6.23 5.36
N GLY A 50 -0.59 7.06 6.10
CA GLY A 50 -0.17 7.61 7.38
C GLY A 50 0.11 6.51 8.41
N ALA A 51 -0.77 5.53 8.55
CA ALA A 51 -0.58 4.40 9.46
C ALA A 51 0.65 3.54 9.11
N LEU A 52 0.94 3.36 7.81
CA LEU A 52 2.14 2.67 7.33
C LEU A 52 3.41 3.50 7.52
N ALA A 53 3.33 4.82 7.33
CA ALA A 53 4.44 5.76 7.53
C ALA A 53 4.85 5.87 9.01
N HIS A 54 3.93 5.67 9.96
CA HIS A 54 4.17 5.81 11.39
C HIS A 54 4.49 4.50 12.13
N HIS A 55 4.81 3.41 11.43
CA HIS A 55 5.21 2.15 12.07
C HIS A 55 6.69 1.87 11.86
N GLU A 56 7.52 2.67 12.53
CA GLU A 56 8.94 2.37 12.67
C GLU A 56 9.13 1.16 13.62
N THR A 57 9.94 0.21 13.19
CA THR A 57 10.37 -0.90 14.03
C THR A 57 11.83 -0.70 14.43
N GLU A 58 12.06 -0.60 15.73
CA GLU A 58 13.41 -0.60 16.30
C GLU A 58 14.05 -2.00 16.19
N ILE A 59 15.10 -2.10 15.40
CA ILE A 59 15.96 -3.28 15.26
C ILE A 59 17.36 -2.96 15.80
N ILE A 60 18.16 -3.98 16.07
CA ILE A 60 19.54 -3.83 16.54
C ILE A 60 20.47 -4.30 15.42
N VAL A 61 21.31 -3.41 14.88
CA VAL A 61 22.26 -3.72 13.81
C VAL A 61 23.67 -3.53 14.34
N ASN A 62 24.49 -4.59 14.39
CA ASN A 62 25.85 -4.55 14.94
C ASN A 62 25.91 -3.86 16.32
N SER A 63 24.99 -4.26 17.20
CA SER A 63 24.82 -3.71 18.56
C SER A 63 24.36 -2.26 18.65
N ARG A 64 23.91 -1.65 17.55
CA ARG A 64 23.34 -0.28 17.54
C ARG A 64 21.84 -0.32 17.24
N PRO A 65 20.99 0.33 18.03
CA PRO A 65 19.57 0.46 17.69
C PRO A 65 19.42 1.29 16.41
N ARG A 66 18.53 0.83 15.53
CA ARG A 66 18.20 1.44 14.24
C ARG A 66 16.69 1.31 14.02
N GLU A 67 16.10 2.31 13.39
CA GLU A 67 14.70 2.28 13.01
C GLU A 67 14.58 1.93 11.52
N ILE A 68 13.60 1.08 11.21
CA ILE A 68 13.20 0.82 9.83
C ILE A 68 11.71 1.10 9.67
N PRO A 69 11.27 1.61 8.51
CA PRO A 69 9.86 1.71 8.20
C PRO A 69 9.25 0.30 8.05
N GLY A 70 8.11 0.10 8.70
CA GLY A 70 7.34 -1.14 8.65
C GLY A 70 7.97 -2.30 9.43
N LYS A 71 7.58 -3.54 9.06
CA LYS A 71 7.95 -4.78 9.76
C LYS A 71 8.77 -5.74 8.89
N ILE A 72 9.32 -5.26 7.77
CA ILE A 72 10.11 -6.08 6.85
C ILE A 72 11.47 -5.41 6.68
N ALA A 73 12.53 -6.13 6.99
CA ALA A 73 13.90 -5.69 6.75
C ALA A 73 14.46 -6.42 5.52
N GLY A 74 14.99 -5.65 4.57
CA GLY A 74 15.73 -6.18 3.42
C GLY A 74 17.24 -6.24 3.68
N PHE A 75 17.94 -7.12 2.96
CA PHE A 75 19.40 -7.26 3.07
C PHE A 75 20.13 -5.93 2.88
N GLU A 76 19.86 -5.26 1.76
CA GLU A 76 20.53 -4.02 1.33
C GLU A 76 20.24 -2.88 2.30
N GLN A 77 19.01 -2.81 2.81
CA GLN A 77 18.59 -1.83 3.80
C GLN A 77 19.40 -1.97 5.10
N VAL A 78 19.56 -3.20 5.61
CA VAL A 78 20.31 -3.43 6.85
C VAL A 78 21.81 -3.21 6.66
N VAL A 79 22.36 -3.56 5.48
CA VAL A 79 23.75 -3.24 5.12
C VAL A 79 23.99 -1.73 5.14
N GLN A 80 23.08 -0.94 4.56
CA GLN A 80 23.19 0.52 4.54
C GLN A 80 23.14 1.12 5.96
N LEU A 81 22.34 0.53 6.86
CA LEU A 81 22.29 0.93 8.28
C LEU A 81 23.56 0.56 9.06
N ALA A 82 24.19 -0.56 8.72
CA ALA A 82 25.44 -1.00 9.31
C ALA A 82 26.64 -0.17 8.85
N PHE A 83 26.68 0.17 7.56
CA PHE A 83 27.79 0.86 6.90
C PHE A 83 27.28 2.03 6.03
N PRO A 84 26.83 3.13 6.63
CA PRO A 84 26.36 4.30 5.89
C PRO A 84 27.49 4.87 5.03
N GLY A 85 27.26 4.97 3.72
CA GLY A 85 28.27 5.43 2.77
C GLY A 85 29.30 4.37 2.38
N GLY A 86 29.08 3.09 2.70
CA GLY A 86 29.86 2.00 2.13
C GLY A 86 29.68 1.98 0.62
N THR A 87 30.72 2.37 -0.12
CA THR A 87 30.75 2.11 -1.56
C THR A 87 30.66 0.60 -1.74
N ALA A 88 29.74 0.15 -2.59
CA ALA A 88 29.75 -1.21 -3.09
C ALA A 88 30.96 -1.34 -4.03
N ASP A 89 32.17 -1.25 -3.46
CA ASP A 89 33.39 -1.54 -4.18
C ASP A 89 33.27 -2.98 -4.65
N GLN A 90 33.66 -3.26 -5.89
CA GLN A 90 33.55 -4.58 -6.53
C GLN A 90 34.23 -5.71 -5.73
N ASN A 91 34.98 -5.35 -4.71
CA ASN A 91 35.80 -6.19 -3.88
C ASN A 91 35.26 -6.42 -2.45
N THR A 92 34.08 -5.86 -2.14
CA THR A 92 33.46 -5.96 -0.82
C THR A 92 32.31 -6.97 -0.83
N VAL A 93 32.39 -7.98 0.02
CA VAL A 93 31.33 -8.97 0.25
C VAL A 93 30.70 -8.72 1.61
N TYR A 94 29.38 -8.58 1.65
CA TYR A 94 28.61 -8.48 2.87
C TYR A 94 27.96 -9.82 3.21
N SER A 95 28.03 -10.22 4.48
CA SER A 95 27.27 -11.33 5.02
C SER A 95 26.49 -10.87 6.24
N MET A 96 25.32 -11.49 6.47
CA MET A 96 24.45 -11.11 7.57
C MET A 96 23.74 -12.31 8.17
N THR A 97 23.67 -12.30 9.51
CA THR A 97 22.78 -13.17 10.29
C THR A 97 21.73 -12.34 11.00
N TYR A 98 20.58 -12.96 11.26
CA TYR A 98 19.51 -12.39 12.07
C TYR A 98 19.13 -13.32 13.21
N ARG A 99 18.59 -12.74 14.29
CA ARG A 99 18.00 -13.48 15.43
C ARG A 99 16.86 -12.68 16.06
N HIS A 100 15.98 -13.37 16.79
CA HIS A 100 14.76 -12.81 17.38
C HIS A 100 13.84 -12.13 16.35
N ALA A 101 13.84 -12.62 15.11
CA ALA A 101 12.94 -12.16 14.07
C ALA A 101 11.50 -12.62 14.35
N ALA A 102 10.53 -11.90 13.78
CA ALA A 102 9.13 -12.33 13.79
C ALA A 102 8.85 -13.42 12.75
N ALA A 103 9.76 -13.62 11.80
CA ALA A 103 9.73 -14.71 10.83
C ALA A 103 10.04 -16.08 11.46
N HIS A 104 9.65 -17.15 10.78
CA HIS A 104 10.13 -18.51 11.02
C HIS A 104 11.03 -18.93 9.84
N PRO A 105 12.28 -19.35 10.09
CA PRO A 105 12.92 -19.48 11.40
C PRO A 105 13.18 -18.11 12.06
N HIS A 106 13.23 -18.07 13.40
CA HIS A 106 13.46 -16.83 14.15
C HIS A 106 14.92 -16.34 14.09
N ALA A 107 15.81 -17.17 13.56
CA ALA A 107 17.21 -16.87 13.35
C ALA A 107 17.70 -17.60 12.10
N GLY A 108 18.72 -17.03 11.45
CA GLY A 108 19.31 -17.60 10.24
C GLY A 108 20.23 -16.61 9.54
N GLU A 109 20.61 -16.96 8.32
CA GLU A 109 21.35 -16.08 7.42
C GLU A 109 20.38 -15.33 6.50
N LEU A 110 20.73 -14.08 6.19
CA LEU A 110 20.02 -13.28 5.21
C LEU A 110 21.02 -12.86 4.14
N GLY A 111 20.82 -13.38 2.92
CA GLY A 111 21.65 -13.05 1.76
C GLY A 111 21.05 -11.91 0.91
N PRO A 112 21.78 -11.47 -0.13
CA PRO A 112 21.34 -10.44 -1.07
C PRO A 112 19.94 -10.70 -1.65
N GLY A 113 19.13 -9.65 -1.76
CA GLY A 113 17.72 -9.72 -2.18
C GLY A 113 16.77 -10.35 -1.15
N GLY A 114 17.30 -10.89 -0.06
CA GLY A 114 16.52 -11.50 1.01
C GLY A 114 15.73 -10.47 1.82
N LYS A 115 14.57 -10.91 2.34
CA LYS A 115 13.72 -10.12 3.23
C LYS A 115 13.31 -10.96 4.43
N VAL A 116 13.24 -10.34 5.61
CA VAL A 116 12.80 -11.00 6.84
C VAL A 116 11.79 -10.13 7.60
N LYS A 117 10.77 -10.77 8.16
CA LYS A 117 9.81 -10.09 9.03
C LYS A 117 10.43 -9.84 10.40
N VAL A 118 10.47 -8.58 10.83
CA VAL A 118 11.10 -8.14 12.07
C VAL A 118 10.06 -7.75 13.13
N ARG A 119 10.52 -7.66 14.37
CA ARG A 119 9.81 -7.05 15.50
C ARG A 119 10.81 -6.23 16.31
N LYS A 120 10.31 -5.47 17.29
CA LYS A 120 11.17 -4.74 18.22
C LYS A 120 12.22 -5.69 18.85
N GLY A 121 13.49 -5.32 18.75
CA GLY A 121 14.62 -6.10 19.29
C GLY A 121 15.10 -7.24 18.40
N THR A 122 14.61 -7.37 17.16
CA THR A 122 15.28 -8.23 16.16
C THR A 122 16.72 -7.75 15.97
N VAL A 123 17.67 -8.68 16.03
CA VAL A 123 19.11 -8.38 15.94
C VAL A 123 19.66 -8.86 14.62
N PHE A 124 20.44 -8.00 13.97
CA PHE A 124 21.23 -8.29 12.79
C PHE A 124 22.71 -8.11 13.09
N ASN A 125 23.52 -9.09 12.69
CA ASN A 125 24.97 -8.96 12.65
C ASN A 125 25.41 -8.95 11.20
N VAL A 126 26.05 -7.86 10.79
CA VAL A 126 26.51 -7.62 9.42
C VAL A 126 28.03 -7.59 9.42
N THR A 127 28.63 -8.45 8.62
CA THR A 127 30.07 -8.52 8.40
C THR A 127 30.40 -7.99 7.01
N ARG A 128 31.45 -7.17 6.94
CA ARG A 128 32.01 -6.63 5.68
C ARG A 128 33.38 -7.24 5.45
N THR A 129 33.56 -7.90 4.31
CA THR A 129 34.82 -8.55 3.92
C THR A 129 35.37 -7.90 2.66
N VAL A 130 36.59 -7.39 2.70
CA VAL A 130 37.32 -6.85 1.54
C VAL A 130 38.34 -7.90 1.09
N ARG A 131 38.33 -8.33 -0.16
CA ARG A 131 39.30 -9.35 -0.65
C ARG A 131 40.57 -8.68 -1.18
N SER A 132 41.64 -8.65 -0.39
CA SER A 132 42.94 -8.11 -0.83
C SER A 132 43.51 -8.79 -2.07
#